data_AF-A0AAV5XI65-F1
#
_entry.id   AF-A0AAV5XI65-F1
#
_cell.length_a   1.000
_cell.length_b   1.000
_cell.length_c   1.000
_cell.angle_alpha   90.00
_cell.angle_beta   90.00
_cell.angle_gamma   90.00
#
_symmetry.space_group_name_H-M   'P 1'
#
loop_
_entity.id
_entity.type
_entity.pdbx_description
1 polymer ?
#
loop_
_entity_poly.entity_id
_entity_poly.type
_entity_poly.pdbx_seq_one_letter_code
_entity_poly.pdbx_strand_id
1 'polypeptide(L)' 'MVTTTTLTHPWTTPPVPGGTTLVAPGIKWLRMPLPFALDHINLWLLEDGAGVTVVDTGVGLPATRDLWER' A
#
# COMPACT_ATOMS: atom_id res chain seq x y z
N MET A 1 -16.04 32.22 5.32
CA MET A 1 -16.66 31.13 4.56
C MET A 1 -15.69 29.95 4.60
N VAL A 2 -16.11 28.79 5.12
CA VAL A 2 -15.28 27.58 5.07
C VAL A 2 -15.48 26.96 3.69
N THR A 3 -14.47 27.00 2.83
CA THR A 3 -14.46 26.22 1.60
C THR A 3 -14.26 24.75 1.99
N THR A 4 -15.29 23.94 1.86
CA THR A 4 -15.15 22.48 1.94
C THR A 4 -14.39 22.03 0.70
N THR A 5 -13.08 21.84 0.83
CA THR A 5 -12.27 21.21 -0.21
C THR A 5 -12.59 19.72 -0.22
N THR A 6 -13.41 19.27 -1.17
CA THR A 6 -13.69 17.85 -1.35
C THR A 6 -12.45 17.15 -1.89
N LEU A 7 -11.97 16.12 -1.17
CA LEU A 7 -10.92 15.25 -1.68
C LEU A 7 -11.48 14.36 -2.80
N THR A 8 -10.75 14.26 -3.90
CA THR A 8 -11.03 13.28 -4.95
C THR A 8 -10.11 12.08 -4.74
N HIS A 9 -10.70 10.88 -4.64
CA HIS A 9 -9.96 9.63 -4.50
C HIS A 9 -10.01 8.86 -5.82
N PRO A 10 -8.98 8.98 -6.68
CA PRO A 10 -8.96 8.31 -7.99
C PRO A 10 -8.91 6.77 -7.88
N TRP A 11 -8.45 6.25 -6.74
CA TRP A 11 -8.53 4.83 -6.38
C TRP A 11 -9.47 4.66 -5.19
N THR A 12 -10.61 4.02 -5.42
CA THR A 12 -11.63 3.76 -4.39
C THR A 12 -11.54 2.35 -3.80
N THR A 13 -10.82 1.45 -4.45
CA THR A 13 -10.64 0.06 -4.02
C THR A 13 -9.16 -0.20 -3.70
N PRO A 14 -8.82 -0.64 -2.48
CA PRO A 14 -7.45 -1.01 -2.16
C PRO A 14 -7.04 -2.34 -2.80
N PRO A 15 -5.73 -2.59 -2.94
CA PRO A 15 -5.22 -3.90 -3.32
C PRO A 15 -5.74 -4.96 -2.35
N VAL A 16 -6.06 -6.14 -2.88
CA VAL A 16 -6.34 -7.33 -2.06
C VAL A 16 -5.06 -7.72 -1.28
N PRO A 17 -5.17 -8.44 -0.15
CA PRO A 17 -3.99 -8.86 0.61
C PRO A 17 -2.99 -9.64 -0.26
N GLY A 18 -1.73 -9.20 -0.25
CA GLY A 18 -0.64 -9.75 -1.08
C GLY A 18 -0.68 -9.28 -2.55
N GLY A 19 -1.70 -8.51 -2.95
CA GLY A 19 -1.81 -7.91 -4.26
C GLY A 19 -1.22 -6.50 -4.33
N THR A 20 -1.04 -6.01 -5.56
CA THR A 20 -0.57 -4.65 -5.84
C THR A 20 -1.47 -3.95 -6.86
N THR A 21 -1.62 -2.63 -6.74
CA THR A 21 -2.29 -1.77 -7.73
C THR A 21 -1.31 -0.75 -8.30
N LEU A 22 -1.22 -0.62 -9.63
CA LEU A 22 -0.43 0.44 -10.27
C LEU A 22 -1.16 1.78 -10.09
N VAL A 23 -0.52 2.74 -9.43
CA VAL A 23 -1.10 4.07 -9.13
C VAL A 23 -0.42 5.20 -9.92
N ALA A 24 0.78 4.95 -10.42
CA ALA A 24 1.47 5.81 -11.38
C ALA A 24 2.47 4.94 -12.17
N PRO A 25 3.01 5.41 -13.31
CA PRO A 25 4.07 4.69 -14.01
C PRO A 25 5.22 4.33 -13.05
N GLY A 26 5.54 3.04 -12.95
CA GLY A 26 6.58 2.53 -12.07
C GLY A 26 6.29 2.53 -10.57
N ILE A 27 5.07 2.92 -10.12
CA ILE A 27 4.72 2.99 -8.69
C ILE A 27 3.52 2.09 -8.40
N LYS A 28 3.75 1.06 -7.60
CA LYS A 28 2.71 0.13 -7.14
C LYS A 28 2.40 0.34 -5.67
N TRP A 29 1.11 0.40 -5.37
CA TRP A 29 0.54 0.39 -4.03
C TRP A 29 0.29 -1.05 -3.58
N LEU A 30 0.69 -1.39 -2.36
CA LEU A 30 0.22 -2.56 -1.62
C LEU A 30 -0.24 -2.15 -0.21
N ARG A 31 -1.01 -3.01 0.45
CA ARG A 31 -1.58 -2.72 1.76
C ARG A 31 -1.42 -3.92 2.69
N MET A 32 -0.86 -3.68 3.88
CA MET A 32 -0.66 -4.69 4.92
C MET A 32 -1.61 -4.47 6.10
N PRO A 33 -2.13 -5.55 6.72
CA PRO A 33 -3.00 -5.44 7.89
C PRO A 33 -2.20 -5.04 9.14
N LEU A 34 -2.85 -4.34 10.06
CA LEU A 34 -2.33 -3.99 11.38
C LEU A 34 -3.30 -4.46 12.47
N PRO A 35 -2.82 -5.01 13.61
CA PRO A 35 -3.68 -5.45 14.71
C PRO A 35 -4.00 -4.29 15.68
N PHE A 36 -4.29 -3.09 15.15
CA PHE A 36 -4.55 -1.87 15.92
C PHE A 36 -5.82 -1.17 15.44
N ALA A 37 -6.22 -0.08 16.11
CA ALA A 37 -7.35 0.74 15.67
C ALA A 37 -7.15 1.32 14.26
N LEU A 38 -5.91 1.70 13.93
CA LEU A 38 -5.51 1.87 12.54
C LEU A 38 -5.21 0.48 11.98
N ASP A 39 -6.14 -0.04 11.18
CA ASP A 39 -6.18 -1.46 10.79
C ASP A 39 -5.29 -1.82 9.59
N HIS A 40 -4.58 -0.84 9.01
CA HIS A 40 -3.72 -1.05 7.85
C HIS A 40 -2.62 0.00 7.70
N ILE A 41 -1.63 -0.36 6.89
CA ILE A 41 -0.63 0.54 6.36
C ILE A 41 -0.48 0.32 4.85
N ASN A 42 -0.26 1.41 4.11
CA ASN A 42 0.06 1.36 2.68
C ASN A 42 1.59 1.32 2.52
N LEU A 43 2.08 0.44 1.65
CA LEU A 43 3.49 0.34 1.28
C LEU A 43 3.61 0.55 -0.24
N TRP A 44 4.84 0.77 -0.69
CA TRP A 44 5.09 1.11 -2.09
C TRP A 44 6.22 0.27 -2.68
N LEU A 45 6.01 -0.20 -3.90
CA LEU A 45 7.07 -0.77 -4.75
C LEU A 45 7.33 0.20 -5.88
N LEU A 46 8.58 0.61 -6.00
CA LEU A 46 9.05 1.51 -7.04
C LEU A 46 9.91 0.68 -8.00
N GLU A 47 9.61 0.71 -9.29
CA GLU A 47 10.45 0.08 -10.30
C GLU A 47 11.86 0.69 -10.27
N ASP A 48 12.88 -0.16 -10.15
CA ASP A 48 14.28 0.26 -10.04
C ASP A 48 15.19 -0.72 -10.80
N GLY A 49 15.35 -0.46 -12.10
CA GLY A 49 16.11 -1.29 -13.01
C GLY A 49 15.56 -2.72 -13.09
N ALA A 50 16.39 -3.71 -12.72
CA ALA A 50 16.00 -5.11 -12.69
C ALA A 50 15.25 -5.53 -11.41
N GLY A 51 15.10 -4.61 -10.45
CA GLY A 51 14.49 -4.87 -9.15
C GLY A 51 13.42 -3.84 -8.80
N VAL A 52 13.13 -3.77 -7.50
CA VAL A 52 12.23 -2.79 -6.92
C VAL A 52 12.85 -2.16 -5.68
N THR A 53 12.65 -0.86 -5.51
CA THR A 53 12.83 -0.21 -4.22
C THR A 53 11.54 -0.34 -3.43
N VAL A 54 11.64 -0.83 -2.19
CA VAL A 54 10.51 -0.97 -1.26
C VAL A 54 10.48 0.22 -0.31
N VAL A 55 9.31 0.84 -0.13
CA VAL A 55 9.08 1.89 0.88
C VAL A 55 8.14 1.35 1.96
N ASP A 56 8.66 1.30 3.18
CA ASP A 56 8.06 0.66 4.36
C ASP A 56 7.82 -0.86 4.21
N THR A 57 7.55 -1.55 5.32
CA THR A 57 7.45 -3.02 5.34
C THR A 57 6.26 -3.58 6.11
N GLY A 58 5.53 -2.74 6.86
CA GLY A 58 4.52 -3.18 7.82
C GLY A 58 5.13 -3.66 9.13
N VAL A 59 4.28 -4.22 10.01
CA VAL A 59 4.72 -4.73 11.32
C VAL A 59 5.22 -6.16 11.16
N GLY A 60 6.30 -6.53 11.86
CA GLY A 60 6.97 -7.84 11.79
C GLY A 60 6.21 -9.04 12.37
N LEU A 61 4.92 -9.17 12.05
CA LEU A 61 4.03 -10.27 12.41
C LEU A 61 4.09 -11.40 11.37
N PRO A 62 3.76 -12.65 11.75
CA PRO A 62 3.65 -13.76 10.79
C PRO A 62 2.74 -13.42 9.60
N ALA A 63 1.55 -12.87 9.86
CA ALA A 63 0.60 -12.52 8.80
C ALA A 63 1.17 -11.50 7.79
N THR A 64 2.01 -10.56 8.20
CA THR A 64 2.66 -9.61 7.28
C THR A 64 3.71 -10.32 6.42
N ARG A 65 4.49 -11.23 7.01
CA ARG A 65 5.51 -12.01 6.28
C ARG A 65 4.85 -12.94 5.26
N ASP A 66 3.78 -13.63 5.65
CA ASP A 66 3.00 -14.51 4.77
C ASP A 66 2.42 -13.76 3.56
N LEU A 67 2.16 -12.45 3.67
CA LEU A 67 1.71 -11.62 2.56
C LEU A 67 2.86 -11.14 1.67
N TRP A 68 4.07 -10.98 2.21
CA TRP A 68 5.26 -10.66 1.43
C TRP A 68 5.78 -11.85 0.61
N GLU A 69 5.53 -13.07 1.07
CA GLU A 69 6.01 -14.31 0.42
C GLU A 69 5.08 -14.85 -0.69
N ARG A 70 3.97 -14.17 -0.98
CA ARG A 70 3.02 -14.52 -2.05
C ARG A 70 3.38 -13.87 -3.38
#